data_AF-Q24JU5-F1
#
_entry.id   AF-Q24JU5-F1
#
_cell.length_a   1.000
_cell.length_b   1.000
_cell.length_c   1.000
_cell.angle_alpha   90.00
_cell.angle_beta   90.00
_cell.angle_gamma   90.00
#
_symmetry.space_group_name_H-M   'P 1'
#
loop_
_entity.id
_entity.type
_entity.pdbx_description
1 polymer ?
#
loop_
_entity_poly.entity_id
_entity_poly.type
_entity_poly.pdbx_seq_one_letter_code
_entity_poly.pdbx_strand_id
1 'polypeptide(L)' 'TFWEWREDVKRVASKMLRGKPAVAALGDLTDLPTYEHIQTALSSKDGRLPRTYRLFR' A
#
# COMPACT_ATOMS: atom_id res chain seq x y z
N THR A 1 0.32 13.83 26.47
CA THR A 1 1.67 13.30 26.17
C THR A 1 1.81 13.21 24.67
N PHE A 2 2.64 14.05 24.04
CA PHE A 2 2.73 14.14 22.56
C PHE A 2 3.28 12.86 21.88
N TRP A 3 3.82 11.93 22.68
CA TRP A 3 4.44 10.68 22.24
C TRP A 3 3.43 9.55 21.96
N GLU A 4 2.26 9.51 22.61
CA GLU A 4 1.24 8.46 22.40
C GLU A 4 0.64 8.49 20.99
N TRP A 5 0.45 9.69 20.44
CA TRP A 5 -0.18 9.87 19.13
C TRP A 5 0.59 9.21 17.97
N ARG A 6 1.92 9.18 18.04
CA ARG A 6 2.72 8.54 16.99
C ARG A 6 2.55 7.02 16.97
N GLU A 7 2.38 6.42 18.14
CA GLU A 7 2.15 4.98 18.26
C GLU A 7 0.74 4.61 17.81
N ASP A 8 -0.24 5.44 18.14
CA ASP A 8 -1.62 5.27 17.70
C ASP A 8 -1.76 5.36 16.18
N VAL A 9 -1.12 6.35 15.56
CA VAL A 9 -1.08 6.49 14.10
C VAL A 9 -0.42 5.26 13.45
N LYS A 10 0.70 4.77 14.00
CA LYS A 10 1.34 3.54 13.51
C LYS A 10 0.42 2.33 13.65
N ARG A 11 -0.29 2.20 14.75
CA ARG A 11 -1.23 1.08 15.02
C ARG A 11 -2.39 1.10 14.04
N VAL A 12 -3.03 2.26 13.83
CA VAL A 12 -4.16 2.40 12.90
C VAL A 12 -3.70 2.18 11.46
N ALA A 13 -2.59 2.79 11.03
CA ALA A 13 -2.05 2.59 9.69
C ALA A 13 -1.71 1.12 9.43
N SER A 14 -1.10 0.43 10.40
CA SER A 14 -0.82 -1.01 10.29
C SER A 14 -2.09 -1.85 10.17
N LYS A 15 -3.18 -1.48 10.85
CA LYS A 15 -4.47 -2.16 10.73
C LYS A 15 -5.13 -1.91 9.37
N MET A 16 -5.01 -0.69 8.82
CA MET A 16 -5.54 -0.35 7.51
C MET A 16 -4.82 -1.10 6.38
N LEU A 17 -3.48 -1.19 6.44
CA LEU A 17 -2.66 -1.87 5.41
C LEU A 17 -2.84 -3.40 5.39
N ARG A 18 -3.25 -4.00 6.51
CA ARG A 18 -3.58 -5.44 6.58
C ARG A 18 -4.98 -5.78 6.03
N GLY A 19 -5.82 -4.78 5.78
CA GLY A 19 -7.16 -4.96 5.22
C GLY A 19 -7.15 -5.28 3.72
N LYS A 20 -8.33 -5.54 3.14
CA LYS A 20 -8.46 -5.66 1.68
C LYS A 20 -8.06 -4.33 1.03
N PRO A 21 -7.06 -4.32 0.13
CA PRO A 21 -6.63 -3.09 -0.50
C PRO A 21 -7.69 -2.58 -1.46
N ALA A 22 -8.02 -1.29 -1.35
CA ALA A 22 -8.84 -0.57 -2.32
C ALA A 22 -7.93 -0.11 -3.46
N VAL A 23 -8.14 -0.64 -4.66
CA VAL A 23 -7.34 -0.31 -5.85
C VAL A 23 -8.22 0.47 -6.83
N ALA A 24 -7.79 1.68 -7.15
CA ALA A 24 -8.34 2.48 -8.24
C ALA A 24 -7.22 2.79 -9.22
N ALA A 25 -7.48 2.60 -10.50
CA ALA A 25 -6.54 2.91 -11.58
C ALA A 25 -7.25 3.75 -12.64
N LEU A 26 -6.56 4.76 -13.15
CA LEU A 26 -7.10 5.72 -14.12
C LEU A 26 -6.03 6.00 -15.19
N GLY A 27 -6.39 5.86 -16.46
CA GLY A 27 -5.48 6.05 -17.60
C GLY A 27 -5.24 4.75 -18.38
N ASP A 28 -4.05 4.62 -18.96
CA ASP A 28 -3.62 3.38 -19.63
C ASP A 28 -3.31 2.29 -18.60
N LEU A 29 -4.03 1.18 -18.69
CA LEU A 29 -3.97 0.07 -17.74
C LEU A 29 -3.09 -1.08 -18.22
N THR A 30 -2.40 -0.93 -19.35
CA THR A 30 -1.50 -1.97 -19.90
C THR A 30 -0.37 -2.37 -18.94
N ASP A 31 0.12 -1.43 -18.14
CA ASP A 31 1.13 -1.67 -17.11
C ASP A 31 0.54 -1.81 -15.69
N LEU A 32 -0.78 -2.03 -15.55
CA LEU A 32 -1.38 -2.19 -14.21
C LEU A 32 -0.96 -3.55 -13.61
N PRO A 33 -0.30 -3.57 -12.44
CA PRO A 33 -0.01 -4.82 -11.76
C PRO A 33 -1.31 -5.55 -11.39
N THR A 34 -1.27 -6.88 -11.43
CA THR A 34 -2.40 -7.72 -10.99
C THR A 34 -2.74 -7.43 -9.53
N TYR A 35 -4.02 -7.64 -9.17
CA TYR A 35 -4.50 -7.41 -7.80
C TYR A 35 -3.68 -8.16 -6.74
N GLU A 36 -3.24 -9.39 -7.07
CA GLU A 36 -2.38 -10.20 -6.21
C GLU A 36 -1.04 -9.50 -5.93
N HIS A 37 -0.37 -8.96 -6.96
CA HIS A 37 0.87 -8.22 -6.77
C HIS A 37 0.69 -6.97 -5.91
N ILE A 38 -0.45 -6.28 -6.05
CA ILE A 38 -0.78 -5.11 -5.23
C ILE A 38 -1.00 -5.53 -3.77
N GLN A 39 -1.72 -6.63 -3.53
CA GLN A 39 -1.97 -7.16 -2.19
C GLN A 39 -0.67 -7.59 -1.50
N THR A 40 0.23 -8.27 -2.23
CA THR A 40 1.54 -8.67 -1.71
C THR A 40 2.42 -7.46 -1.39
N ALA A 41 2.42 -6.43 -2.24
CA ALA A 41 3.19 -5.21 -2.02
C ALA A 41 2.71 -4.40 -0.81
N LEU A 42 1.40 -4.28 -0.61
CA LEU A 42 0.81 -3.56 0.52
C LEU A 42 0.94 -4.34 1.85
N SER A 43 0.98 -5.67 1.78
CA SER A 43 1.29 -6.53 2.93
C SER A 43 2.77 -6.54 3.30
N SER A 44 3.65 -6.15 2.37
CA SER A 44 5.10 -6.10 2.59
C SER A 44 5.47 -4.91 3.46
N LYS A 45 6.36 -5.15 4.45
CA LYS A 45 6.82 -4.16 5.43
C LYS A 45 7.52 -2.95 4.79
N ASP A 46 8.05 -3.15 3.58
CA ASP A 46 8.71 -2.11 2.80
C ASP A 46 7.76 -1.33 1.87
N GLY A 47 6.50 -1.76 1.72
CA GLY A 47 5.47 -1.10 0.88
C GLY A 47 5.84 -1.00 -0.60
N ARG A 48 6.89 -1.69 -1.03
CA ARG A 48 7.46 -1.59 -2.37
C ARG A 48 6.78 -2.60 -3.27
N LEU A 49 6.10 -2.08 -4.29
CA LEU A 49 5.76 -2.91 -5.44
C LEU A 49 7.05 -3.39 -6.11
N PRO A 50 7.02 -4.57 -6.76
CA PRO A 50 8.09 -5.02 -7.63
C PRO A 50 8.48 -3.89 -8.59
N ARG A 51 9.80 -3.68 -8.75
CA ARG A 51 10.42 -2.53 -9.45
C ARG A 51 9.96 -2.33 -10.91
N THR A 52 9.21 -3.29 -11.44
CA THR A 52 8.51 -3.27 -12.72
C THR A 52 7.39 -2.24 -12.77
N TYR A 53 6.77 -1.89 -11.63
CA TYR A 53 5.57 -1.04 -11.60
C TYR A 53 5.83 0.23 -10.79
N ARG A 54 5.65 1.39 -11.43
CA ARG A 54 5.92 2.70 -10.84
C ARG A 54 4.61 3.49 -10.74
N LEU A 55 3.96 3.40 -9.58
CA LEU A 55 2.64 4.00 -9.31
C LEU A 55 2.64 5.53 -9.20
N PHE A 56 3.81 6.14 -8.99
CA PHE A 56 3.97 7.59 -8.98
C PHE A 56 5.23 7.96 -9.74
N ARG A 57 5.09 8.86 -10.73
CA ARG A 57 6.23 9.44 -11.43
C ARG A 57 6.93 10.45 -10.55
#